data_AF-P35241-F1
#
_entry.id   AF-P35241-F1
#
_cell.length_a   1.000
_cell.length_b   1.000
_cell.length_c   1.000
_cell.angle_alpha   90.00
_cell.angle_beta   90.00
_cell.angle_gamma   90.00
#
_symmetry.space_group_name_H-M   'P 1'
#
loop_
_entity.id
_entity.type
_entity.pdbx_description
1 polymer ?
#
loop_
_entity_poly.entity_id
_entity_poly.type
_entity_poly.pdbx_seq_one_letter_code
_entity_poly.pdbx_strand_id
1 'polypeptide(L)'
;MPKPINVRVTTMDAELEFAIQPNTTGKQLFDQVVKTVGLREVWFFGLQYVDSKGYSTWLKLNKKVTQQDVKKENPLQFKFRAKFFPEDVSEELIQEITQRLFFLQVKEAILNDEIYCPPETAVLLASYAVQAKYGDYNKEIHKPGYLANDRLLPQRVLEQHKLTKEQWEERIQNWHEEHRGMLREDSMMEYLKIAQDLEMYGVNYFEIKNKKGTELWLGVDALGLNIYEHDDKLTPKIGFPWSEIRNISFNDKKFVIKPIDKKAPDFVFYAPRLRINKRILALCMGNHELYMRRRKPDTIEVQQMKAQAREEKHQKQLERAQLENEKKKREIAEKEKERIEREKEELMERLKQIEEQTIKAQKELEEQTRKALELDQERKRAKEEAERLEKERRAAEEAKSAIAKQAADQMKNQEQLAAELAEFTAKIALLEEAKKKKEEEATEWQHKAFAAQEDLEKTKEELKTVMSAPPPPPPPPVIPPTENEHDEHDENNAEASAELSNEGVMNHRSEEERVTETQKNERVKKQLQALSSELAQARDETKKTQNDVLHAENVKAGRDKYKTLRQIRQGNTKQRIDEFEAM
;
A
#
# COMPACT_ATOMS: atom_id res chain seq x y z
N MET A 1 7.89 -55.17 -23.56
CA MET A 1 6.83 -54.50 -22.76
C MET A 1 5.73 -54.02 -23.71
N PRO A 2 4.50 -53.74 -23.24
CA PRO A 2 3.55 -52.94 -24.01
C PRO A 2 4.15 -51.56 -24.34
N LYS A 3 3.70 -50.92 -25.42
CA LYS A 3 4.03 -49.50 -25.64
C LYS A 3 3.26 -48.66 -24.61
N PRO A 4 3.89 -47.63 -24.00
CA PRO A 4 3.17 -46.67 -23.17
C PRO A 4 2.16 -45.89 -24.03
N ILE A 5 1.14 -45.34 -23.37
CA ILE A 5 0.12 -44.50 -23.98
C ILE A 5 0.32 -43.08 -23.47
N ASN A 6 0.58 -42.15 -24.37
CA ASN A 6 0.75 -40.75 -24.01
C ASN A 6 -0.61 -40.13 -23.69
N VAL A 7 -0.64 -39.32 -22.63
CA VAL A 7 -1.84 -38.69 -22.08
C VAL A 7 -1.51 -37.21 -21.83
N ARG A 8 -2.40 -36.32 -22.24
CA ARG A 8 -2.34 -34.89 -21.92
C ARG A 8 -3.52 -34.53 -21.02
N VAL A 9 -3.24 -33.77 -19.98
CA VAL A 9 -4.21 -33.28 -19.00
C VAL A 9 -4.11 -31.76 -18.92
N THR A 10 -5.08 -31.07 -19.51
CA THR A 10 -5.20 -29.61 -19.42
C THR A 10 -5.93 -29.25 -18.13
N THR A 11 -5.29 -28.53 -17.22
CA THR A 11 -5.90 -28.01 -15.98
C THR A 11 -6.63 -26.68 -16.29
N MET A 12 -6.75 -25.76 -15.34
CA MET A 12 -7.21 -24.39 -15.63
C MET A 12 -6.07 -23.46 -16.07
N ASP A 13 -4.82 -23.85 -15.85
CA ASP A 13 -3.65 -22.96 -15.88
C ASP A 13 -2.36 -23.59 -16.42
N ALA A 14 -2.33 -24.90 -16.64
CA ALA A 14 -1.20 -25.68 -17.12
C ALA A 14 -1.64 -26.87 -18.00
N GLU A 15 -0.76 -27.32 -18.90
CA GLU A 15 -0.87 -28.63 -19.56
C GLU A 15 0.15 -29.59 -18.96
N LEU A 16 -0.30 -30.79 -18.57
CA LEU A 16 0.53 -31.85 -18.00
C LEU A 16 0.56 -33.04 -18.95
N GLU A 17 1.73 -33.60 -19.24
CA GLU A 17 1.87 -34.80 -20.08
C GLU A 17 2.38 -36.00 -19.27
N PHE A 18 1.74 -37.15 -19.46
CA PHE A 18 1.99 -38.40 -18.75
C PHE A 18 2.10 -39.57 -19.73
N ALA A 19 2.82 -40.62 -19.33
CA ALA A 19 2.92 -41.88 -20.08
C ALA A 19 2.32 -43.02 -19.23
N ILE A 20 1.08 -43.42 -19.52
CA ILE A 20 0.39 -44.49 -18.78
C ILE A 20 0.62 -45.86 -19.39
N GLN A 21 0.42 -46.92 -18.61
CA GLN A 21 0.42 -48.29 -19.10
C GLN A 21 -1.00 -48.71 -19.53
N PRO A 22 -1.15 -49.67 -20.47
CA PRO A 22 -2.49 -50.08 -20.94
C PRO A 22 -3.40 -50.69 -19.86
N ASN A 23 -2.88 -51.04 -18.69
CA ASN A 23 -3.61 -51.53 -17.52
C ASN A 23 -3.96 -50.45 -16.48
N THR A 24 -3.48 -49.20 -16.62
CA THR A 24 -3.66 -48.11 -15.65
C THR A 24 -5.14 -47.79 -15.42
N THR A 25 -5.55 -47.67 -14.16
CA THR A 25 -6.93 -47.28 -13.76
C THR A 25 -7.14 -45.77 -13.82
N GLY A 26 -8.41 -45.35 -13.87
CA GLY A 26 -8.75 -43.93 -13.78
C GLY A 26 -8.31 -43.32 -12.44
N LYS A 27 -8.36 -44.09 -11.35
CA LYS A 27 -7.82 -43.72 -10.03
C LYS A 27 -6.31 -43.45 -10.14
N GLN A 28 -5.54 -44.39 -10.68
CA GLN A 28 -4.08 -44.22 -10.86
C GLN A 28 -3.69 -43.02 -11.75
N LEU A 29 -4.42 -42.74 -12.83
CA LEU A 29 -4.16 -41.54 -13.64
C LEU A 29 -4.55 -40.25 -12.89
N PHE A 30 -5.69 -40.26 -12.20
CA PHE A 30 -6.14 -39.13 -11.38
C PHE A 30 -5.16 -38.84 -10.23
N ASP A 31 -4.67 -39.87 -9.54
CA ASP A 31 -3.71 -39.78 -8.44
C ASP A 31 -2.35 -39.21 -8.91
N GLN A 32 -1.92 -39.55 -10.13
CA GLN A 32 -0.74 -38.93 -10.75
C GLN A 32 -0.97 -37.43 -11.03
N VAL A 33 -2.15 -37.06 -11.52
CA VAL A 33 -2.51 -35.65 -11.80
C VAL A 33 -2.55 -34.83 -10.51
N VAL A 34 -3.32 -35.26 -9.49
CA VAL A 34 -3.45 -34.49 -8.24
C VAL A 34 -2.12 -34.38 -7.48
N LYS A 35 -1.29 -35.43 -7.49
CA LYS A 35 0.07 -35.38 -6.94
C LYS A 35 0.98 -34.43 -7.71
N THR A 36 0.84 -34.32 -9.03
CA THR A 36 1.61 -33.36 -9.86
C THR A 36 1.13 -31.91 -9.64
N VAL A 37 -0.15 -31.72 -9.33
CA VAL A 37 -0.75 -30.40 -9.03
C VAL A 37 -0.54 -29.96 -7.57
N GLY A 38 -0.21 -30.88 -6.65
CA GLY A 38 -0.09 -30.60 -5.21
C GLY A 38 -1.44 -30.52 -4.48
N LEU A 39 -2.48 -31.14 -5.03
CA LEU A 39 -3.85 -31.07 -4.53
C LEU A 39 -4.17 -32.20 -3.55
N ARG A 40 -4.67 -31.84 -2.36
CA ARG A 40 -5.20 -32.74 -1.33
C ARG A 40 -6.73 -32.78 -1.31
N GLU A 41 -7.40 -31.68 -1.67
CA GLU A 41 -8.88 -31.57 -1.74
C GLU A 41 -9.47 -32.25 -2.99
N VAL A 42 -9.05 -33.48 -3.24
CA VAL A 42 -9.29 -34.23 -4.48
C VAL A 42 -10.77 -34.53 -4.73
N TRP A 43 -11.59 -34.57 -3.66
CA TRP A 43 -13.01 -34.91 -3.69
C TRP A 43 -13.88 -33.97 -4.54
N PHE A 44 -13.45 -32.73 -4.79
CA PHE A 44 -14.18 -31.81 -5.68
C PHE A 44 -13.96 -32.09 -7.17
N PHE A 45 -12.87 -32.78 -7.55
CA PHE A 45 -12.36 -32.76 -8.92
C PHE A 45 -12.61 -34.06 -9.70
N GLY A 46 -12.41 -33.98 -11.02
CA GLY A 46 -12.42 -35.12 -11.90
C GLY A 46 -11.60 -34.89 -13.16
N LEU A 47 -11.27 -35.99 -13.84
CA LEU A 47 -10.79 -35.96 -15.21
C LEU A 47 -11.97 -36.09 -16.17
N GLN A 48 -12.12 -35.12 -17.05
CA GLN A 48 -13.15 -35.06 -18.08
C GLN A 48 -12.52 -35.35 -19.45
N TYR A 49 -13.22 -36.08 -20.32
CA TYR A 49 -12.77 -36.39 -21.68
C TYR A 49 -13.93 -36.30 -22.68
N VAL A 50 -13.61 -36.14 -23.96
CA VAL A 50 -14.59 -36.21 -25.05
C VAL A 50 -14.78 -37.66 -25.47
N ASP A 51 -16.01 -38.18 -25.40
CA ASP A 51 -16.30 -39.55 -25.80
C ASP A 51 -16.28 -39.75 -27.33
N SER A 52 -16.34 -41.01 -27.79
CA SER A 52 -16.34 -41.33 -29.24
C SER A 52 -17.53 -40.75 -30.02
N LYS A 53 -18.50 -40.11 -29.34
CA LYS A 53 -19.69 -39.47 -29.91
C LYS A 53 -19.70 -37.95 -29.69
N GLY A 54 -18.56 -37.38 -29.29
CA GLY A 54 -18.38 -35.94 -29.13
C GLY A 54 -18.87 -35.35 -27.80
N TYR A 55 -19.36 -36.16 -26.86
CA TYR A 55 -19.89 -35.65 -25.60
C TYR A 55 -18.84 -35.63 -24.48
N SER A 56 -18.79 -34.52 -23.75
CA SER A 56 -17.97 -34.42 -22.54
C SER A 56 -18.46 -35.39 -21.45
N THR A 57 -17.53 -36.18 -20.90
CA THR A 57 -17.79 -37.33 -20.04
C THR A 57 -16.72 -37.44 -18.94
N TRP A 58 -17.12 -37.81 -17.72
CA TRP A 58 -16.20 -37.98 -16.59
C TRP A 58 -15.55 -39.37 -16.60
N LEU A 59 -14.24 -39.42 -16.34
CA LEU A 59 -13.44 -40.64 -16.15
C LEU A 59 -13.88 -41.38 -14.88
N LYS A 60 -14.06 -42.70 -15.01
CA LYS A 60 -14.41 -43.57 -13.89
C LYS A 60 -13.14 -44.09 -13.23
N LEU A 61 -12.96 -43.75 -11.97
CA LEU A 61 -11.73 -44.06 -11.23
C LEU A 61 -11.51 -45.59 -11.09
N ASN A 62 -12.58 -46.34 -10.85
CA ASN A 62 -12.58 -47.80 -10.70
C ASN A 62 -12.47 -48.60 -12.02
N LYS A 63 -12.16 -47.98 -13.17
CA LYS A 63 -11.99 -48.67 -14.46
C LYS A 63 -10.69 -48.29 -15.15
N LYS A 64 -10.13 -49.19 -15.97
CA LYS A 64 -8.95 -48.90 -16.80
C LYS A 64 -9.25 -47.76 -17.77
N VAL A 65 -8.30 -46.84 -17.97
CA VAL A 65 -8.46 -45.70 -18.88
C VAL A 65 -8.74 -46.19 -20.31
N THR A 66 -8.01 -47.23 -20.73
CA THR A 66 -8.12 -47.93 -22.01
C THR A 66 -9.43 -48.70 -22.23
N GLN A 67 -10.23 -48.92 -21.18
CA GLN A 67 -11.53 -49.60 -21.23
C GLN A 67 -12.72 -48.63 -21.16
N GLN A 68 -12.46 -47.33 -21.30
CA GLN A 68 -13.47 -46.28 -21.33
C GLN A 68 -13.55 -45.67 -22.73
N ASP A 69 -14.65 -44.99 -23.04
CA ASP A 69 -15.04 -44.55 -24.39
C ASP A 69 -14.28 -43.28 -24.84
N VAL A 70 -13.00 -43.18 -24.46
CA VAL A 70 -12.13 -42.02 -24.72
C VAL A 70 -11.81 -41.95 -26.21
N LYS A 71 -11.97 -40.77 -26.81
CA LYS A 71 -11.57 -40.51 -28.20
C LYS A 71 -10.09 -40.87 -28.39
N LYS A 72 -9.80 -41.72 -29.38
CA LYS A 72 -8.48 -42.35 -29.59
C LYS A 72 -7.49 -41.42 -30.32
N GLU A 73 -7.13 -40.33 -29.65
CA GLU A 73 -6.10 -39.39 -30.07
C GLU A 73 -4.74 -39.75 -29.45
N ASN A 74 -3.67 -39.12 -29.93
CA ASN A 74 -2.32 -39.28 -29.38
C ASN A 74 -1.64 -37.91 -29.24
N PRO A 75 -1.39 -37.40 -28.01
CA PRO A 75 -1.79 -37.99 -26.73
C PRO A 75 -3.32 -38.04 -26.53
N LEU A 76 -3.79 -38.93 -25.65
CA LEU A 76 -5.18 -38.96 -25.20
C LEU A 76 -5.50 -37.67 -24.42
N GLN A 77 -6.59 -37.00 -24.76
CA GLN A 77 -6.94 -35.68 -24.21
C GLN A 77 -7.88 -35.79 -23.00
N PHE A 78 -7.48 -35.18 -21.88
CA PHE A 78 -8.31 -34.98 -20.69
C PHE A 78 -8.25 -33.54 -20.22
N LYS A 79 -9.32 -33.08 -19.56
CA LYS A 79 -9.35 -31.84 -18.78
C LYS A 79 -9.47 -32.16 -17.30
N PHE A 80 -8.61 -31.58 -16.46
CA PHE A 80 -8.80 -31.59 -15.01
C PHE A 80 -9.72 -30.41 -14.65
N ARG A 81 -10.84 -30.70 -13.99
CA ARG A 81 -11.92 -29.74 -13.71
C ARG A 81 -12.60 -30.07 -12.37
N ALA A 82 -13.07 -29.05 -11.67
CA ALA A 82 -14.02 -29.21 -10.58
C ALA A 82 -15.31 -29.84 -11.14
N LYS A 83 -15.76 -30.92 -10.50
CA LYS A 83 -16.92 -31.73 -10.86
C LYS A 83 -18.07 -31.52 -9.87
N PHE A 84 -17.71 -31.37 -8.60
CA PHE A 84 -18.61 -31.07 -7.51
C PHE A 84 -18.23 -29.72 -6.91
N PHE A 85 -19.23 -28.99 -6.43
CA PHE A 85 -19.04 -27.64 -5.88
C PHE A 85 -19.28 -27.67 -4.35
N PRO A 86 -18.68 -26.74 -3.61
CA PRO A 86 -18.98 -26.56 -2.20
C PRO A 86 -20.43 -26.05 -2.00
N GLU A 87 -20.99 -26.29 -0.82
CA GLU A 87 -22.14 -25.53 -0.31
C GLU A 87 -21.67 -24.13 0.10
N ASP A 88 -20.53 -23.98 0.80
CA ASP A 88 -19.88 -22.68 1.06
C ASP A 88 -18.38 -22.67 0.69
N VAL A 89 -17.99 -21.80 -0.25
CA VAL A 89 -16.60 -21.68 -0.73
C VAL A 89 -15.61 -21.29 0.38
N SER A 90 -16.05 -20.54 1.39
CA SER A 90 -15.20 -20.00 2.46
C SER A 90 -14.85 -21.06 3.51
N GLU A 91 -15.77 -21.98 3.78
CA GLU A 91 -15.65 -23.02 4.79
C GLU A 91 -15.06 -24.33 4.24
N GLU A 92 -15.18 -24.54 2.92
CA GLU A 92 -14.84 -25.81 2.26
C GLU A 92 -13.61 -25.78 1.35
N LEU A 93 -13.18 -24.62 0.81
CA LEU A 93 -12.02 -24.56 -0.10
C LEU A 93 -10.77 -24.10 0.67
N ILE A 94 -9.96 -25.07 1.10
CA ILE A 94 -8.95 -24.88 2.16
C ILE A 94 -7.60 -24.44 1.58
N GLN A 95 -7.11 -25.12 0.55
CA GLN A 95 -5.82 -24.86 -0.09
C GLN A 95 -5.95 -23.76 -1.15
N GLU A 96 -4.92 -22.93 -1.26
CA GLU A 96 -4.83 -21.86 -2.26
C GLU A 96 -4.88 -22.39 -3.70
N ILE A 97 -4.33 -23.59 -3.96
CA ILE A 97 -4.42 -24.26 -5.27
C ILE A 97 -5.87 -24.63 -5.61
N THR A 98 -6.65 -25.11 -4.65
CA THR A 98 -8.07 -25.44 -4.82
C THR A 98 -8.88 -24.18 -5.12
N GLN A 99 -8.72 -23.15 -4.29
CA GLN A 99 -9.37 -21.84 -4.47
C GLN A 99 -9.05 -21.27 -5.85
N ARG A 100 -7.78 -21.29 -6.27
CA ARG A 100 -7.33 -20.82 -7.58
C ARG A 100 -7.92 -21.62 -8.75
N LEU A 101 -7.99 -22.94 -8.66
CA LEU A 101 -8.61 -23.79 -9.69
C LEU A 101 -10.12 -23.53 -9.81
N PHE A 102 -10.84 -23.39 -8.68
CA PHE A 102 -12.24 -23.00 -8.67
C PHE A 102 -12.45 -21.60 -9.25
N PHE A 103 -11.68 -20.60 -8.81
CA PHE A 103 -11.74 -19.22 -9.30
C PHE A 103 -11.59 -19.17 -10.83
N LEU A 104 -10.58 -19.85 -11.39
CA LEU A 104 -10.35 -19.88 -12.83
C LEU A 104 -11.49 -20.57 -13.58
N GLN A 105 -12.01 -21.70 -13.08
CA GLN A 105 -13.10 -22.42 -13.73
C GLN A 105 -14.43 -21.64 -13.70
N VAL A 106 -14.74 -21.00 -12.58
CA VAL A 106 -15.94 -20.18 -12.42
C VAL A 106 -15.83 -18.90 -13.26
N LYS A 107 -14.64 -18.29 -13.35
CA LYS A 107 -14.36 -17.18 -14.26
C LYS A 107 -14.51 -17.60 -15.74
N GLU A 108 -13.98 -18.76 -16.15
CA GLU A 108 -14.18 -19.32 -17.51
C GLU A 108 -15.68 -19.46 -17.82
N ALA A 109 -16.46 -20.06 -16.92
CA ALA A 109 -17.89 -20.28 -17.09
C ALA A 109 -18.71 -18.98 -17.15
N ILE A 110 -18.42 -18.00 -16.30
CA ILE A 110 -19.11 -16.69 -16.32
C ILE A 110 -18.78 -15.92 -17.61
N LEU A 111 -17.51 -15.87 -18.03
CA LEU A 111 -17.10 -15.15 -19.24
C LEU A 111 -17.70 -15.76 -20.52
N ASN A 112 -17.98 -17.06 -20.51
CA ASN A 112 -18.62 -17.80 -21.60
C ASN A 112 -20.17 -17.76 -21.54
N ASP A 113 -20.77 -17.04 -20.59
CA ASP A 113 -22.21 -17.03 -20.29
C ASP A 113 -22.79 -18.45 -20.00
N GLU A 114 -21.96 -19.41 -19.57
CA GLU A 114 -22.41 -20.71 -19.02
C GLU A 114 -23.04 -20.54 -17.63
N ILE A 115 -22.52 -19.59 -16.86
CA ILE A 115 -23.15 -19.06 -15.64
C ILE A 115 -23.56 -17.63 -15.94
N TYR A 116 -24.87 -17.37 -15.97
CA TYR A 116 -25.39 -16.01 -16.10
C TYR A 116 -24.91 -15.12 -14.94
N CYS A 117 -24.46 -13.91 -15.28
CA CYS A 117 -24.04 -12.90 -14.32
C CYS A 117 -24.63 -11.53 -14.70
N PRO A 118 -25.27 -10.79 -13.76
CA PRO A 118 -25.73 -9.42 -13.99
C PRO A 118 -24.56 -8.47 -14.32
N PRO A 119 -24.76 -7.41 -15.13
CA PRO A 119 -23.71 -6.47 -15.54
C PRO A 119 -22.92 -5.83 -14.39
N GLU A 120 -23.61 -5.36 -13.35
CA GLU A 120 -23.02 -4.74 -12.17
C GLU A 120 -22.20 -5.74 -11.35
N THR A 121 -22.69 -6.99 -11.22
CA THR A 121 -21.97 -8.08 -10.56
C THR A 121 -20.76 -8.51 -11.39
N ALA A 122 -20.87 -8.50 -12.72
CA ALA A 122 -19.76 -8.83 -13.62
C ALA A 122 -18.61 -7.81 -13.51
N VAL A 123 -18.90 -6.52 -13.34
CA VAL A 123 -17.89 -5.48 -13.06
C VAL A 123 -17.21 -5.70 -11.71
N LEU A 124 -17.98 -6.02 -10.66
CA LEU A 124 -17.42 -6.32 -9.33
C LEU A 124 -16.52 -7.57 -9.37
N LEU A 125 -16.99 -8.66 -9.99
CA LEU A 125 -16.20 -9.87 -10.20
C LEU A 125 -14.95 -9.60 -11.06
N ALA A 126 -15.06 -8.77 -12.11
CA ALA A 126 -13.91 -8.34 -12.90
C ALA A 126 -12.86 -7.62 -12.04
N SER A 127 -13.26 -6.74 -11.12
CA SER A 127 -12.34 -5.99 -10.25
C SER A 127 -11.54 -6.89 -9.30
N TYR A 128 -12.16 -7.93 -8.73
CA TYR A 128 -11.43 -8.95 -7.96
C TYR A 128 -10.49 -9.77 -8.87
N ALA A 129 -10.95 -10.14 -10.07
CA ALA A 129 -10.11 -10.84 -11.03
C ALA A 129 -8.93 -10.00 -11.57
N VAL A 130 -8.98 -8.68 -11.40
CA VAL A 130 -7.90 -7.71 -11.68
C VAL A 130 -6.95 -7.61 -10.48
N GLN A 131 -7.45 -7.39 -9.26
CA GLN A 131 -6.62 -7.41 -8.03
C GLN A 131 -5.85 -8.74 -7.87
N ALA A 132 -6.49 -9.89 -8.16
CA ALA A 132 -5.86 -11.21 -8.15
C ALA A 132 -4.81 -11.45 -9.27
N LYS A 133 -4.71 -10.54 -10.26
CA LYS A 133 -3.72 -10.58 -11.35
C LYS A 133 -2.62 -9.54 -11.18
N TYR A 134 -2.96 -8.33 -10.75
CA TYR A 134 -2.07 -7.16 -10.76
C TYR A 134 -1.64 -6.69 -9.36
N GLY A 135 -2.27 -7.17 -8.28
CA GLY A 135 -2.07 -6.64 -6.92
C GLY A 135 -2.69 -5.25 -6.74
N ASP A 136 -2.31 -4.54 -5.66
CA ASP A 136 -2.90 -3.24 -5.31
C ASP A 136 -2.73 -2.18 -6.42
N TYR A 137 -3.81 -1.48 -6.77
CA TYR A 137 -3.80 -0.46 -7.81
C TYR A 137 -2.79 0.68 -7.58
N ASN A 138 -1.85 0.88 -8.52
CA ASN A 138 -0.92 2.02 -8.57
C ASN A 138 -1.10 2.83 -9.88
N LYS A 139 -1.43 4.12 -9.75
CA LYS A 139 -1.65 5.08 -10.85
C LYS A 139 -0.44 5.31 -11.76
N GLU A 140 0.78 5.01 -11.29
CA GLU A 140 2.01 5.11 -12.08
C GLU A 140 2.21 3.93 -13.04
N ILE A 141 1.68 2.75 -12.67
CA ILE A 141 1.86 1.47 -13.38
C ILE A 141 0.61 1.16 -14.21
N HIS A 142 -0.57 1.23 -13.58
CA HIS A 142 -1.87 0.92 -14.15
C HIS A 142 -2.45 2.16 -14.86
N LYS A 143 -1.78 2.55 -15.95
CA LYS A 143 -2.22 3.66 -16.81
C LYS A 143 -3.41 3.21 -17.67
N PRO A 144 -4.29 4.13 -18.13
CA PRO A 144 -5.43 3.79 -18.97
C PRO A 144 -5.06 2.92 -20.18
N GLY A 145 -5.79 1.83 -20.37
CA GLY A 145 -5.52 0.75 -21.33
C GLY A 145 -4.81 -0.47 -20.72
N TYR A 146 -4.48 -0.50 -19.43
CA TYR A 146 -3.80 -1.64 -18.80
C TYR A 146 -4.64 -2.93 -18.79
N LEU A 147 -5.98 -2.81 -18.89
CA LEU A 147 -6.89 -3.96 -18.98
C LEU A 147 -7.27 -4.33 -20.42
N ALA A 148 -6.79 -3.61 -21.44
CA ALA A 148 -7.21 -3.79 -22.84
C ALA A 148 -6.99 -5.20 -23.43
N ASN A 149 -6.07 -5.97 -22.84
CA ASN A 149 -5.75 -7.36 -23.21
C ASN A 149 -6.47 -8.43 -22.36
N ASP A 150 -7.22 -8.04 -21.31
CA ASP A 150 -7.90 -8.98 -20.42
C ASP A 150 -9.38 -9.19 -20.80
N ARG A 151 -9.78 -10.46 -20.94
CA ARG A 151 -11.20 -10.83 -21.01
C ARG A 151 -11.78 -10.82 -19.58
N LEU A 152 -12.44 -9.72 -19.23
CA LEU A 152 -12.97 -9.48 -17.87
C LEU A 152 -14.49 -9.53 -17.75
N LEU A 153 -15.23 -9.23 -18.84
CA LEU A 153 -16.69 -9.23 -18.87
C LEU A 153 -17.21 -10.26 -19.87
N PRO A 154 -18.40 -10.85 -19.66
CA PRO A 154 -19.08 -11.68 -20.66
C PRO A 154 -19.39 -10.87 -21.92
N GLN A 155 -19.36 -11.52 -23.09
CA GLN A 155 -19.60 -10.84 -24.37
C GLN A 155 -21.02 -10.24 -24.44
N ARG A 156 -22.01 -10.91 -23.84
CA ARG A 156 -23.38 -10.38 -23.67
C ARG A 156 -23.37 -9.02 -22.96
N VAL A 157 -22.64 -8.88 -21.85
CA VAL A 157 -22.61 -7.66 -21.04
C VAL A 157 -22.01 -6.50 -21.84
N LEU A 158 -20.94 -6.76 -22.60
CA LEU A 158 -20.32 -5.76 -23.48
C LEU A 158 -21.27 -5.30 -24.60
N GLU A 159 -21.99 -6.22 -25.24
CA GLU A 159 -22.94 -5.88 -26.32
C GLU A 159 -24.25 -5.24 -25.84
N GLN A 160 -24.60 -5.42 -24.57
CA GLN A 160 -25.84 -4.88 -23.99
C GLN A 160 -25.78 -3.42 -23.57
N HIS A 161 -24.61 -2.78 -23.58
CA HIS A 161 -24.46 -1.40 -23.13
C HIS A 161 -23.64 -0.59 -24.12
N LYS A 162 -24.07 0.65 -24.38
CA LYS A 162 -23.44 1.63 -25.28
C LYS A 162 -22.26 2.32 -24.60
N LEU A 163 -21.37 1.51 -24.03
CA LEU A 163 -20.15 1.93 -23.35
C LEU A 163 -18.93 1.49 -24.16
N THR A 164 -17.90 2.33 -24.21
CA THR A 164 -16.61 1.96 -24.82
C THR A 164 -15.83 1.02 -23.91
N LYS A 165 -14.73 0.42 -24.41
CA LYS A 165 -13.87 -0.44 -23.58
C LYS A 165 -13.25 0.32 -22.41
N GLU A 166 -12.89 1.57 -22.66
CA GLU A 166 -12.28 2.49 -21.70
C GLU A 166 -13.28 2.86 -20.59
N GLN A 167 -14.56 3.03 -20.94
CA GLN A 167 -15.64 3.23 -19.97
C GLN A 167 -15.93 1.98 -19.11
N TRP A 168 -15.76 0.77 -19.66
CA TRP A 168 -15.80 -0.46 -18.86
C TRP A 168 -14.56 -0.60 -17.97
N GLU A 169 -13.37 -0.27 -18.49
CA GLU A 169 -12.11 -0.27 -17.74
C GLU A 169 -12.15 0.70 -16.55
N GLU A 170 -12.65 1.92 -16.74
CA GLU A 170 -12.86 2.92 -15.67
C GLU A 170 -13.71 2.35 -14.52
N ARG A 171 -14.85 1.70 -14.84
CA ARG A 171 -15.75 1.11 -13.84
C ARG A 171 -15.10 -0.03 -13.07
N ILE A 172 -14.30 -0.87 -13.74
CA ILE A 172 -13.53 -1.95 -13.10
C ILE A 172 -12.37 -1.38 -12.26
N GLN A 173 -11.71 -0.32 -12.74
CA GLN A 173 -10.61 0.36 -12.06
C GLN A 173 -11.06 1.03 -10.76
N ASN A 174 -12.24 1.66 -10.73
CA ASN A 174 -12.76 2.30 -9.53
C ASN A 174 -12.89 1.31 -8.35
N TRP A 175 -13.42 0.10 -8.61
CA TRP A 175 -13.44 -0.98 -7.62
C TRP A 175 -12.04 -1.53 -7.31
N HIS A 176 -11.15 -1.63 -8.30
CA HIS A 176 -9.76 -2.06 -8.10
C HIS A 176 -8.96 -1.10 -7.19
N GLU A 177 -9.23 0.21 -7.21
CA GLU A 177 -8.66 1.16 -6.25
C GLU A 177 -9.20 0.95 -4.82
N GLU A 178 -10.45 0.47 -4.66
CA GLU A 178 -11.03 0.12 -3.36
C GLU A 178 -10.50 -1.20 -2.77
N HIS A 179 -10.01 -2.14 -3.58
CA HIS A 179 -9.48 -3.44 -3.13
C HIS A 179 -8.05 -3.39 -2.54
N ARG A 180 -7.44 -2.19 -2.48
CA ARG A 180 -6.13 -1.95 -1.89
C ARG A 180 -6.00 -2.57 -0.49
N GLY A 181 -5.01 -3.44 -0.33
CA GLY A 181 -4.76 -4.19 0.91
C GLY A 181 -5.12 -5.68 0.81
N MET A 182 -5.93 -6.07 -0.18
CA MET A 182 -6.38 -7.45 -0.37
C MET A 182 -5.26 -8.33 -0.94
N LEU A 183 -5.01 -9.48 -0.33
CA LEU A 183 -4.12 -10.50 -0.89
C LEU A 183 -4.73 -11.12 -2.15
N ARG A 184 -3.89 -11.70 -3.01
CA ARG A 184 -4.32 -12.34 -4.25
C ARG A 184 -5.30 -13.48 -4.00
N GLU A 185 -5.04 -14.26 -2.97
CA GLU A 185 -5.81 -15.44 -2.57
C GLU A 185 -7.13 -15.02 -1.92
N ASP A 186 -7.12 -14.00 -1.05
CA ASP A 186 -8.33 -13.34 -0.56
C ASP A 186 -9.18 -12.80 -1.72
N SER A 187 -8.57 -12.22 -2.75
CA SER A 187 -9.30 -11.69 -3.90
C SER A 187 -9.94 -12.79 -4.77
N MET A 188 -9.28 -13.94 -4.91
CA MET A 188 -9.90 -15.13 -5.53
C MET A 188 -11.04 -15.71 -4.67
N MET A 189 -10.94 -15.61 -3.34
CA MET A 189 -12.00 -16.01 -2.41
C MET A 189 -13.22 -15.07 -2.47
N GLU A 190 -13.03 -13.75 -2.44
CA GLU A 190 -14.15 -12.79 -2.55
C GLU A 190 -14.86 -12.89 -3.92
N TYR A 191 -14.11 -13.15 -5.00
CA TYR A 191 -14.70 -13.51 -6.30
C TYR A 191 -15.63 -14.72 -6.18
N LEU A 192 -15.16 -15.80 -5.55
CA LEU A 192 -15.93 -17.04 -5.39
C LEU A 192 -17.14 -16.87 -4.45
N LYS A 193 -17.01 -16.07 -3.38
CA LYS A 193 -18.09 -15.78 -2.42
C LYS A 193 -19.28 -15.08 -3.06
N ILE A 194 -19.04 -14.25 -4.07
CA ILE A 194 -20.10 -13.59 -4.84
C ILE A 194 -20.58 -14.50 -5.98
N ALA A 195 -19.67 -15.19 -6.66
CA ALA A 195 -20.04 -16.06 -7.78
C ALA A 195 -20.90 -17.27 -7.36
N GLN A 196 -20.74 -17.79 -6.14
CA GLN A 196 -21.57 -18.88 -5.62
C GLN A 196 -23.06 -18.52 -5.47
N ASP A 197 -23.37 -17.22 -5.34
CA ASP A 197 -24.73 -16.71 -5.18
C ASP A 197 -25.49 -16.60 -6.51
N LEU A 198 -24.79 -16.70 -7.65
CA LEU A 198 -25.41 -16.73 -8.98
C LEU A 198 -26.24 -18.00 -9.14
N GLU A 199 -27.44 -17.87 -9.70
CA GLU A 199 -28.47 -18.92 -9.68
C GLU A 199 -28.00 -20.21 -10.41
N MET A 200 -27.18 -20.06 -11.46
CA MET A 200 -26.63 -21.18 -12.25
C MET A 200 -25.34 -21.79 -11.70
N TYR A 201 -24.73 -21.20 -10.66
CA TYR A 201 -23.44 -21.68 -10.12
C TYR A 201 -23.55 -23.11 -9.58
N GLY A 202 -22.69 -23.99 -10.09
CA GLY A 202 -22.59 -25.41 -9.73
C GLY A 202 -23.67 -26.32 -10.33
N VAL A 203 -24.68 -25.76 -11.04
CA VAL A 203 -25.86 -26.51 -11.48
C VAL A 203 -25.57 -27.34 -12.74
N ASN A 204 -25.68 -28.66 -12.62
CA ASN A 204 -25.60 -29.58 -13.74
C ASN A 204 -27.00 -29.81 -14.32
N TYR A 205 -27.32 -29.14 -15.43
CA TYR A 205 -28.62 -29.23 -16.10
C TYR A 205 -28.77 -30.47 -16.99
N PHE A 206 -29.95 -31.11 -16.94
CA PHE A 206 -30.34 -32.25 -17.76
C PHE A 206 -31.77 -32.11 -18.31
N GLU A 207 -31.95 -32.38 -19.59
CA GLU A 207 -33.27 -32.54 -20.22
C GLU A 207 -34.00 -33.75 -19.61
N ILE A 208 -35.20 -33.54 -19.10
CA ILE A 208 -36.08 -34.57 -18.56
C ILE A 208 -37.53 -34.38 -19.04
N LYS A 209 -38.35 -35.41 -18.86
CA LYS A 209 -39.81 -35.36 -19.04
C LYS A 209 -40.54 -35.93 -17.82
N ASN A 210 -41.67 -35.33 -17.45
CA ASN A 210 -42.60 -35.89 -16.45
C ASN A 210 -43.48 -37.01 -17.07
N LYS A 211 -44.49 -37.53 -16.36
CA LYS A 211 -45.32 -38.64 -16.88
C LYS A 211 -46.22 -38.22 -18.06
N LYS A 212 -46.56 -36.94 -18.20
CA LYS A 212 -47.31 -36.41 -19.36
C LYS A 212 -46.44 -36.22 -20.60
N GLY A 213 -45.12 -36.10 -20.43
CA GLY A 213 -44.18 -35.81 -21.51
C GLY A 213 -43.75 -34.34 -21.62
N THR A 214 -44.21 -33.46 -20.71
CA THR A 214 -43.76 -32.05 -20.60
C THR A 214 -42.24 -32.01 -20.53
N GLU A 215 -41.61 -31.15 -21.32
CA GLU A 215 -40.15 -30.96 -21.34
C GLU A 215 -39.74 -29.99 -20.23
N LEU A 216 -38.80 -30.43 -19.39
CA LEU A 216 -38.36 -29.73 -18.18
C LEU A 216 -36.86 -29.91 -18.00
N TRP A 217 -36.23 -29.05 -17.19
CA TRP A 217 -34.84 -29.21 -16.78
C TRP A 217 -34.74 -29.72 -15.36
N LEU A 218 -33.88 -30.74 -15.16
CA LEU A 218 -33.36 -31.13 -13.86
C LEU A 218 -32.00 -30.47 -13.65
N GLY A 219 -31.86 -29.61 -12.65
CA GLY A 219 -30.57 -29.18 -12.11
C GLY A 219 -30.14 -30.09 -10.97
N VAL A 220 -28.86 -30.51 -10.99
CA VAL A 220 -28.19 -31.22 -9.90
C VAL A 220 -27.06 -30.35 -9.37
N ASP A 221 -27.08 -30.01 -8.08
CA ASP A 221 -26.08 -29.16 -7.44
C ASP A 221 -25.71 -29.63 -6.02
N ALA A 222 -24.88 -28.86 -5.31
CA ALA A 222 -24.43 -29.16 -3.96
C ALA A 222 -25.56 -29.13 -2.90
N LEU A 223 -26.66 -28.42 -3.18
CA LEU A 223 -27.77 -28.15 -2.28
C LEU A 223 -28.98 -29.07 -2.51
N GLY A 224 -29.05 -29.77 -3.65
CA GLY A 224 -30.09 -30.77 -3.94
C GLY A 224 -30.34 -31.02 -5.42
N LEU A 225 -31.60 -31.35 -5.70
CA LEU A 225 -32.18 -31.44 -7.03
C LEU A 225 -33.23 -30.35 -7.19
N ASN A 226 -33.17 -29.60 -8.28
CA ASN A 226 -34.13 -28.54 -8.58
C ASN A 226 -34.74 -28.76 -9.97
N ILE A 227 -36.05 -28.53 -10.13
CA ILE A 227 -36.76 -28.64 -11.40
C ILE A 227 -37.09 -27.25 -11.92
N TYR A 228 -36.90 -27.05 -13.23
CA TYR A 228 -37.14 -25.79 -13.92
C TYR A 228 -38.00 -26.02 -15.18
N GLU A 229 -38.71 -24.99 -15.61
CA GLU A 229 -39.43 -24.96 -16.89
C GLU A 229 -38.44 -24.99 -18.07
N HIS A 230 -38.89 -25.40 -19.26
CA HIS A 230 -38.01 -25.60 -20.41
C HIS A 230 -37.20 -24.33 -20.80
N ASP A 231 -37.78 -23.16 -20.59
CA ASP A 231 -37.30 -21.85 -21.04
C ASP A 231 -36.77 -20.95 -19.90
N ASP A 232 -36.85 -21.39 -18.64
CA ASP A 232 -36.24 -20.72 -17.48
C ASP A 232 -35.20 -21.64 -16.81
N LYS A 233 -33.92 -21.27 -16.85
CA LYS A 233 -32.84 -21.97 -16.13
C LYS A 233 -32.35 -21.25 -14.87
N LEU A 234 -32.89 -20.06 -14.58
CA LEU A 234 -32.51 -19.23 -13.44
C LEU A 234 -33.43 -19.49 -12.24
N THR A 235 -34.74 -19.59 -12.46
CA THR A 235 -35.75 -19.73 -11.40
C THR A 235 -36.26 -21.17 -11.35
N PRO A 236 -35.67 -22.03 -10.50
CA PRO A 236 -36.26 -23.34 -10.25
C PRO A 236 -37.65 -23.16 -9.62
N LYS A 237 -38.56 -24.09 -9.94
CA LYS A 237 -39.97 -24.06 -9.48
C LYS A 237 -40.24 -25.06 -8.37
N ILE A 238 -39.49 -26.16 -8.32
CA ILE A 238 -39.66 -27.27 -7.36
C ILE A 238 -38.27 -27.72 -6.89
N GLY A 239 -38.07 -27.87 -5.58
CA GLY A 239 -36.80 -28.32 -4.99
C GLY A 239 -36.93 -29.57 -4.12
N PHE A 240 -35.96 -30.47 -4.25
CA PHE A 240 -35.76 -31.64 -3.39
C PHE A 240 -34.35 -31.56 -2.77
N PRO A 241 -34.21 -31.11 -1.51
CA PRO A 241 -32.91 -31.09 -0.84
C PRO A 241 -32.40 -32.52 -0.60
N TRP A 242 -31.08 -32.68 -0.51
CA TRP A 242 -30.46 -33.97 -0.15
C TRP A 242 -30.97 -34.53 1.19
N SER A 243 -31.42 -33.65 2.10
CA SER A 243 -32.07 -34.00 3.37
C SER A 243 -33.42 -34.74 3.24
N GLU A 244 -34.04 -34.79 2.05
CA GLU A 244 -35.35 -35.42 1.81
C GLU A 244 -35.30 -36.68 0.93
N ILE A 245 -34.14 -37.01 0.34
CA ILE A 245 -34.01 -38.11 -0.62
C ILE A 245 -33.46 -39.35 0.10
N ARG A 246 -34.20 -40.47 0.04
CA ARG A 246 -33.80 -41.76 0.65
C ARG A 246 -32.98 -42.62 -0.31
N ASN A 247 -33.37 -42.65 -1.58
CA ASN A 247 -32.81 -43.57 -2.55
C ASN A 247 -32.96 -43.01 -3.96
N ILE A 248 -31.93 -43.21 -4.77
CA ILE A 248 -31.90 -42.88 -6.19
C ILE A 248 -31.57 -44.14 -6.99
N SER A 249 -32.33 -44.37 -8.06
CA SER A 249 -32.17 -45.52 -8.95
C SER A 249 -32.67 -45.17 -10.35
N PHE A 250 -32.32 -45.99 -11.35
CA PHE A 250 -32.91 -45.90 -12.69
C PHE A 250 -33.09 -47.29 -13.31
N ASN A 251 -34.04 -47.40 -14.22
CA ASN A 251 -34.17 -48.54 -15.12
C ASN A 251 -34.39 -48.02 -16.56
N ASP A 252 -33.47 -48.40 -17.46
CA ASP A 252 -33.29 -47.76 -18.78
C ASP A 252 -33.39 -46.22 -18.74
N LYS A 253 -34.44 -45.64 -19.35
CA LYS A 253 -34.71 -44.19 -19.39
C LYS A 253 -35.48 -43.65 -18.19
N LYS A 254 -36.15 -44.50 -17.41
CA LYS A 254 -36.89 -44.10 -16.20
C LYS A 254 -35.92 -43.90 -15.03
N PHE A 255 -35.89 -42.70 -14.47
CA PHE A 255 -35.24 -42.43 -13.20
C PHE A 255 -36.29 -42.46 -12.08
N VAL A 256 -35.91 -42.92 -10.90
CA VAL A 256 -36.79 -43.04 -9.72
C VAL A 256 -36.06 -42.52 -8.49
N ILE A 257 -36.70 -41.58 -7.81
CA ILE A 257 -36.20 -40.97 -6.57
C ILE A 257 -37.24 -41.22 -5.49
N LYS A 258 -36.84 -41.91 -4.42
CA LYS A 258 -37.71 -42.24 -3.31
C LYS A 258 -37.51 -41.22 -2.19
N PRO A 259 -38.56 -40.51 -1.74
CA PRO A 259 -38.47 -39.63 -0.58
C PRO A 259 -38.15 -40.38 0.72
N ILE A 260 -37.69 -39.63 1.72
CA ILE A 260 -37.62 -40.12 3.11
C ILE A 260 -39.02 -40.28 3.69
N ASP A 261 -39.95 -39.36 3.39
CA ASP A 261 -41.37 -39.53 3.75
C ASP A 261 -42.02 -40.68 2.95
N LYS A 262 -42.33 -41.77 3.65
CA LYS A 262 -43.00 -42.95 3.07
C LYS A 262 -44.47 -42.70 2.67
N LYS A 263 -45.04 -41.52 2.96
CA LYS A 263 -46.37 -41.09 2.49
C LYS A 263 -46.32 -40.31 1.18
N ALA A 264 -45.15 -39.82 0.78
CA ALA A 264 -44.95 -39.21 -0.52
C ALA A 264 -44.75 -40.31 -1.59
N PRO A 265 -45.26 -40.12 -2.82
CA PRO A 265 -45.03 -41.04 -3.92
C PRO A 265 -43.56 -41.03 -4.37
N ASP A 266 -43.13 -42.06 -5.11
CA ASP A 266 -41.85 -42.02 -5.83
C ASP A 266 -41.87 -40.88 -6.86
N PHE A 267 -40.88 -39.98 -6.80
CA PHE A 267 -40.65 -38.97 -7.83
C PHE A 267 -40.01 -39.65 -9.05
N VAL A 268 -40.60 -39.45 -10.24
CA VAL A 268 -40.27 -40.22 -11.44
C VAL A 268 -40.20 -39.30 -12.65
N PHE A 269 -39.07 -39.34 -13.34
CA PHE A 269 -38.88 -38.63 -14.62
C PHE A 269 -38.20 -39.53 -15.65
N TYR A 270 -38.25 -39.11 -16.91
CA TYR A 270 -37.67 -39.83 -18.04
C TYR A 270 -36.60 -38.97 -18.71
N ALA A 271 -35.36 -39.47 -18.75
CA ALA A 271 -34.30 -38.84 -19.53
C ALA A 271 -34.28 -39.40 -20.97
N PRO A 272 -33.89 -38.61 -21.99
CA PRO A 272 -33.89 -39.07 -23.39
C PRO A 272 -33.10 -40.37 -23.66
N ARG A 273 -32.07 -40.67 -22.85
CA ARG A 273 -31.14 -41.81 -23.05
C ARG A 273 -30.63 -42.35 -21.70
N LEU A 274 -30.52 -43.67 -21.55
CA LEU A 274 -29.88 -44.36 -20.40
C LEU A 274 -28.50 -43.80 -19.99
N ARG A 275 -27.70 -43.31 -20.94
CA ARG A 275 -26.40 -42.67 -20.64
C ARG A 275 -26.53 -41.38 -19.80
N ILE A 276 -27.68 -40.70 -19.86
CA ILE A 276 -27.99 -39.51 -19.07
C ILE A 276 -28.31 -39.93 -17.63
N ASN A 277 -29.17 -40.94 -17.42
CA ASN A 277 -29.43 -41.50 -16.09
C ASN A 277 -28.15 -42.00 -15.39
N LYS A 278 -27.23 -42.62 -16.14
CA LYS A 278 -25.90 -43.01 -15.64
C LYS A 278 -24.96 -41.83 -15.30
N ARG A 279 -25.22 -40.62 -15.82
CA ARG A 279 -24.54 -39.38 -15.43
C ARG A 279 -25.22 -38.73 -14.22
N ILE A 280 -26.55 -38.64 -14.22
CA ILE A 280 -27.35 -38.12 -13.11
C ILE A 280 -27.03 -38.88 -11.83
N LEU A 281 -27.16 -40.22 -11.82
CA LEU A 281 -26.85 -41.05 -10.64
C LEU A 281 -25.44 -40.77 -10.09
N ALA A 282 -24.42 -40.73 -10.96
CA ALA A 282 -23.02 -40.51 -10.59
C ALA A 282 -22.66 -39.05 -10.21
N LEU A 283 -23.60 -38.10 -10.38
CA LEU A 283 -23.52 -36.75 -9.83
C LEU A 283 -24.31 -36.64 -8.53
N CYS A 284 -25.51 -37.21 -8.46
CA CYS A 284 -26.32 -37.21 -7.25
C CYS A 284 -25.62 -37.96 -6.09
N MET A 285 -24.99 -39.11 -6.38
CA MET A 285 -24.21 -39.85 -5.38
C MET A 285 -23.09 -39.00 -4.77
N GLY A 286 -22.26 -38.34 -5.58
CA GLY A 286 -21.13 -37.57 -5.05
C GLY A 286 -21.50 -36.21 -4.47
N ASN A 287 -22.58 -35.57 -4.93
CA ASN A 287 -23.13 -34.39 -4.23
C ASN A 287 -23.74 -34.79 -2.88
N HIS A 288 -24.44 -35.94 -2.78
CA HIS A 288 -24.93 -36.48 -1.50
C HIS A 288 -23.78 -36.88 -0.57
N GLU A 289 -22.74 -37.52 -1.08
CA GLU A 289 -21.53 -37.88 -0.34
C GLU A 289 -20.86 -36.66 0.32
N LEU A 290 -20.73 -35.55 -0.42
CA LEU A 290 -20.22 -34.28 0.11
C LEU A 290 -21.20 -33.60 1.07
N TYR A 291 -22.51 -33.59 0.76
CA TYR A 291 -23.57 -33.13 1.66
C TYR A 291 -23.54 -33.85 3.02
N MET A 292 -23.27 -35.16 3.00
CA MET A 292 -23.09 -35.99 4.20
C MET A 292 -21.75 -35.73 4.91
N ARG A 293 -20.66 -35.48 4.16
CA ARG A 293 -19.34 -35.13 4.73
C ARG A 293 -19.44 -33.84 5.55
N ARG A 294 -20.07 -32.79 5.02
CA ARG A 294 -20.30 -31.49 5.69
C ARG A 294 -21.09 -31.57 6.99
N ARG A 295 -21.89 -32.62 7.17
CA ARG A 295 -22.79 -32.81 8.32
C ARG A 295 -22.28 -33.87 9.30
N LYS A 296 -21.00 -34.25 9.16
CA LYS A 296 -20.16 -34.95 10.12
C LYS A 296 -19.01 -34.01 10.54
N PRO A 297 -18.34 -34.25 11.68
CA PRO A 297 -17.11 -33.53 12.01
C PRO A 297 -16.04 -33.74 10.94
N ASP A 298 -15.23 -32.71 10.68
CA ASP A 298 -14.07 -32.79 9.78
C ASP A 298 -13.12 -33.94 10.18
N THR A 299 -12.59 -34.66 9.19
CA THR A 299 -11.55 -35.69 9.43
C THR A 299 -10.27 -35.03 9.97
N ILE A 300 -9.40 -35.81 10.62
CA ILE A 300 -8.12 -35.31 11.14
C ILE A 300 -7.31 -34.63 10.03
N GLU A 301 -7.29 -35.21 8.83
CA GLU A 301 -6.70 -34.56 7.64
C GLU A 301 -7.27 -33.16 7.40
N VAL A 302 -8.60 -33.03 7.29
CA VAL A 302 -9.23 -31.74 6.99
C VAL A 302 -8.98 -30.73 8.11
N GLN A 303 -8.95 -31.17 9.37
CA GLN A 303 -8.60 -30.32 10.51
C GLN A 303 -7.14 -29.83 10.44
N GLN A 304 -6.20 -30.69 10.04
CA GLN A 304 -4.79 -30.33 9.85
C GLN A 304 -4.60 -29.39 8.65
N MET A 305 -5.26 -29.64 7.51
CA MET A 305 -5.30 -28.72 6.38
C MET A 305 -5.86 -27.35 6.76
N LYS A 306 -6.97 -27.31 7.52
CA LYS A 306 -7.55 -26.07 8.04
C LYS A 306 -6.65 -25.40 9.09
N ALA A 307 -5.80 -26.13 9.80
CA ALA A 307 -4.78 -25.54 10.68
C ALA A 307 -3.65 -24.90 9.86
N GLN A 308 -3.01 -25.67 8.98
CA GLN A 308 -1.95 -25.23 8.08
C GLN A 308 -2.37 -23.99 7.27
N ALA A 309 -3.53 -24.01 6.60
CA ALA A 309 -4.00 -22.87 5.80
C ALA A 309 -4.28 -21.60 6.64
N ARG A 310 -4.63 -21.74 7.92
CA ARG A 310 -4.76 -20.58 8.83
C ARG A 310 -3.39 -20.06 9.28
N GLU A 311 -2.43 -20.93 9.51
CA GLU A 311 -1.06 -20.57 9.88
C GLU A 311 -0.34 -19.88 8.71
N GLU A 312 -0.36 -20.46 7.52
CA GLU A 312 0.18 -19.87 6.28
C GLU A 312 -0.43 -18.49 6.00
N LYS A 313 -1.76 -18.35 6.14
CA LYS A 313 -2.45 -17.06 5.97
C LYS A 313 -2.03 -16.03 7.02
N HIS A 314 -1.92 -16.43 8.29
CA HIS A 314 -1.48 -15.56 9.37
C HIS A 314 -0.01 -15.12 9.18
N GLN A 315 0.87 -16.04 8.75
CA GLN A 315 2.26 -15.76 8.44
C GLN A 315 2.40 -14.75 7.29
N LYS A 316 1.67 -14.96 6.19
CA LYS A 316 1.62 -14.00 5.06
C LYS A 316 1.11 -12.62 5.49
N GLN A 317 0.12 -12.57 6.38
CA GLN A 317 -0.39 -11.30 6.94
C GLN A 317 0.65 -10.61 7.84
N LEU A 318 1.40 -11.35 8.66
CA LEU A 318 2.50 -10.83 9.46
C LEU A 318 3.66 -10.32 8.60
N GLU A 319 4.08 -11.08 7.58
CA GLU A 319 5.12 -10.68 6.63
C GLU A 319 4.71 -9.40 5.88
N ARG A 320 3.49 -9.36 5.34
CA ARG A 320 2.94 -8.14 4.70
C ARG A 320 2.93 -6.95 5.68
N ALA A 321 2.50 -7.14 6.92
CA ALA A 321 2.49 -6.08 7.92
C ALA A 321 3.91 -5.59 8.27
N GLN A 322 4.90 -6.48 8.30
CA GLN A 322 6.31 -6.11 8.49
C GLN A 322 6.84 -5.29 7.30
N LEU A 323 6.61 -5.76 6.06
CA LEU A 323 7.03 -5.07 4.83
C LEU A 323 6.35 -3.69 4.68
N GLU A 324 5.06 -3.58 4.99
CA GLU A 324 4.36 -2.29 4.98
C GLU A 324 4.88 -1.33 6.06
N ASN A 325 5.20 -1.83 7.26
CA ASN A 325 5.78 -1.03 8.32
C ASN A 325 7.23 -0.61 8.00
N GLU A 326 8.01 -1.45 7.32
CA GLU A 326 9.33 -1.07 6.82
C GLU A 326 9.23 0.00 5.73
N LYS A 327 8.31 -0.17 4.76
CA LYS A 327 8.07 0.84 3.72
C LYS A 327 7.66 2.20 4.33
N LYS A 328 6.76 2.21 5.31
CA LYS A 328 6.37 3.43 6.06
C LYS A 328 7.57 4.05 6.80
N LYS A 329 8.43 3.23 7.44
CA LYS A 329 9.67 3.72 8.08
C LYS A 329 10.66 4.32 7.08
N ARG A 330 10.84 3.70 5.91
CA ARG A 330 11.71 4.22 4.83
C ARG A 330 11.19 5.56 4.31
N GLU A 331 9.89 5.66 4.03
CA GLU A 331 9.23 6.91 3.58
C GLU A 331 9.36 8.05 4.62
N ILE A 332 9.25 7.74 5.91
CA ILE A 332 9.47 8.71 6.99
C ILE A 332 10.94 9.13 7.07
N ALA A 333 11.89 8.18 6.98
CA ALA A 333 13.32 8.48 7.01
C ALA A 333 13.81 9.27 5.78
N GLU A 334 13.19 9.05 4.63
CA GLU A 334 13.41 9.80 3.39
C GLU A 334 12.94 11.26 3.55
N LYS A 335 11.71 11.47 4.05
CA LYS A 335 11.17 12.81 4.37
C LYS A 335 11.95 13.53 5.48
N GLU A 336 12.48 12.79 6.45
CA GLU A 336 13.38 13.32 7.49
C GLU A 336 14.71 13.78 6.88
N LYS A 337 15.33 12.95 6.00
CA LYS A 337 16.53 13.33 5.25
C LYS A 337 16.28 14.58 4.39
N GLU A 338 15.18 14.63 3.63
CA GLU A 338 14.79 15.80 2.84
C GLU A 338 14.59 17.07 3.68
N ARG A 339 14.18 16.94 4.96
CA ARG A 339 14.08 18.09 5.87
C ARG A 339 15.46 18.53 6.36
N ILE A 340 16.29 17.59 6.84
CA ILE A 340 17.67 17.84 7.29
C ILE A 340 18.54 18.43 6.17
N GLU A 341 18.34 17.99 4.93
CA GLU A 341 19.09 18.46 3.76
C GLU A 341 18.74 19.93 3.43
N ARG A 342 17.46 20.31 3.50
CA ARG A 342 17.01 21.72 3.39
C ARG A 342 17.46 22.59 4.57
N GLU A 343 17.30 22.11 5.81
CA GLU A 343 17.80 22.80 7.02
C GLU A 343 19.31 23.06 6.94
N LYS A 344 20.07 22.10 6.40
CA LYS A 344 21.51 22.25 6.14
C LYS A 344 21.79 23.29 5.04
N GLU A 345 21.05 23.32 3.94
CA GLU A 345 21.20 24.35 2.89
C GLU A 345 20.92 25.76 3.43
N GLU A 346 19.83 25.94 4.19
CA GLU A 346 19.50 27.19 4.86
C GLU A 346 20.60 27.63 5.85
N LEU A 347 21.15 26.70 6.64
CA LEU A 347 22.26 26.98 7.56
C LEU A 347 23.58 27.31 6.84
N MET A 348 23.90 26.64 5.73
CA MET A 348 25.10 26.95 4.94
C MET A 348 25.02 28.34 4.30
N GLU A 349 23.87 28.72 3.74
CA GLU A 349 23.66 30.06 3.18
C GLU A 349 23.71 31.13 4.29
N ARG A 350 23.13 30.84 5.47
CA ARG A 350 23.21 31.75 6.63
C ARG A 350 24.63 31.91 7.17
N LEU A 351 25.43 30.84 7.19
CA LEU A 351 26.85 30.90 7.54
C LEU A 351 27.65 31.75 6.54
N LYS A 352 27.42 31.55 5.24
CA LYS A 352 28.02 32.35 4.16
C LYS A 352 27.67 33.84 4.27
N GLN A 353 26.44 34.17 4.65
CA GLN A 353 26.04 35.56 4.91
C GLN A 353 26.74 36.16 6.14
N ILE A 354 26.92 35.38 7.22
CA ILE A 354 27.66 35.80 8.42
C ILE A 354 29.16 35.97 8.10
N GLU A 355 29.75 35.09 7.28
CA GLU A 355 31.12 35.20 6.82
C GLU A 355 31.32 36.45 5.95
N GLU A 356 30.43 36.73 4.99
CA GLU A 356 30.49 37.94 4.16
C GLU A 356 30.32 39.22 5.02
N GLN A 357 29.44 39.21 6.01
CA GLN A 357 29.31 40.30 6.99
C GLN A 357 30.57 40.45 7.85
N THR A 358 31.19 39.35 8.27
CA THR A 358 32.43 39.36 9.06
C THR A 358 33.60 39.92 8.26
N ILE A 359 33.74 39.53 6.98
CA ILE A 359 34.76 40.06 6.07
C ILE A 359 34.55 41.56 5.80
N LYS A 360 33.30 42.03 5.71
CA LYS A 360 32.99 43.47 5.61
C LYS A 360 33.37 44.21 6.89
N ALA A 361 32.94 43.72 8.05
CA ALA A 361 33.25 44.32 9.35
C ALA A 361 34.77 44.34 9.63
N GLN A 362 35.51 43.30 9.24
CA GLN A 362 36.98 43.27 9.32
C GLN A 362 37.61 44.34 8.43
N LYS A 363 37.19 44.48 7.17
CA LYS A 363 37.70 45.54 6.27
C LYS A 363 37.37 46.95 6.77
N GLU A 364 36.16 47.16 7.29
CA GLU A 364 35.78 48.43 7.91
C GLU A 364 36.62 48.73 9.15
N LEU A 365 36.91 47.73 9.99
CA LEU A 365 37.76 47.86 11.17
C LEU A 365 39.23 48.12 10.80
N GLU A 366 39.76 47.45 9.77
CA GLU A 366 41.09 47.70 9.22
C GLU A 366 41.20 49.14 8.66
N GLU A 367 40.19 49.60 7.93
CA GLU A 367 40.16 50.95 7.38
C GLU A 367 40.02 52.02 8.48
N GLN A 368 39.19 51.78 9.50
CA GLN A 368 39.10 52.64 10.69
C GLN A 368 40.43 52.66 11.46
N THR A 369 41.07 51.51 11.65
CA THR A 369 42.37 51.40 12.33
C THR A 369 43.47 52.13 11.55
N ARG A 370 43.47 52.02 10.21
CA ARG A 370 44.40 52.76 9.34
C ARG A 370 44.18 54.26 9.45
N LYS A 371 42.93 54.75 9.35
CA LYS A 371 42.58 56.17 9.52
C LYS A 371 42.93 56.70 10.91
N ALA A 372 42.74 55.91 11.96
CA ALA A 372 43.12 56.27 13.32
C ALA A 372 44.65 56.38 13.48
N LEU A 373 45.41 55.49 12.86
CA LEU A 373 46.88 55.55 12.84
C LEU A 373 47.42 56.72 12.00
N GLU A 374 46.79 57.01 10.86
CA GLU A 374 47.08 58.19 10.03
C GLU A 374 46.82 59.49 10.83
N LEU A 375 45.68 59.59 11.51
CA LEU A 375 45.32 60.73 12.37
C LEU A 375 46.23 60.88 13.60
N ASP A 376 46.65 59.78 14.25
CA ASP A 376 47.60 59.86 15.38
C ASP A 376 48.98 60.32 14.90
N GLN A 377 49.46 59.81 13.75
CA GLN A 377 50.71 60.30 13.15
C GLN A 377 50.62 61.78 12.78
N GLU A 378 49.53 62.23 12.17
CA GLU A 378 49.32 63.63 11.80
C GLU A 378 49.25 64.53 13.05
N ARG A 379 48.48 64.12 14.05
CA ARG A 379 48.37 64.82 15.35
C ARG A 379 49.70 64.86 16.11
N LYS A 380 50.51 63.80 16.01
CA LYS A 380 51.86 63.75 16.59
C LYS A 380 52.82 64.71 15.87
N ARG A 381 52.84 64.72 14.53
CA ARG A 381 53.60 65.71 13.74
C ARG A 381 53.20 67.13 14.09
N ALA A 382 51.89 67.41 14.16
CA ALA A 382 51.36 68.73 14.53
C ALA A 382 51.75 69.13 15.97
N LYS A 383 51.82 68.19 16.91
CA LYS A 383 52.31 68.44 18.29
C LYS A 383 53.82 68.69 18.33
N GLU A 384 54.61 67.92 17.57
CA GLU A 384 56.06 68.09 17.46
C GLU A 384 56.41 69.44 16.81
N GLU A 385 55.65 69.86 15.79
CA GLU A 385 55.78 71.19 15.18
C GLU A 385 55.33 72.32 16.12
N ALA A 386 54.20 72.17 16.82
CA ALA A 386 53.74 73.15 17.82
C ALA A 386 54.76 73.31 18.96
N GLU A 387 55.36 72.22 19.45
CA GLU A 387 56.44 72.29 20.44
C GLU A 387 57.72 72.92 19.89
N ARG A 388 58.02 72.76 18.59
CA ARG A 388 59.15 73.45 17.94
C ARG A 388 58.90 74.96 17.90
N LEU A 389 57.72 75.36 17.43
CA LEU A 389 57.30 76.76 17.32
C LEU A 389 57.20 77.45 18.70
N GLU A 390 56.71 76.77 19.74
CA GLU A 390 56.69 77.33 21.10
C GLU A 390 58.11 77.51 21.68
N LYS A 391 59.05 76.58 21.39
CA LYS A 391 60.47 76.72 21.77
C LYS A 391 61.15 77.86 21.02
N GLU A 392 60.92 77.99 19.72
CA GLU A 392 61.39 79.11 18.89
C GLU A 392 60.82 80.45 19.40
N ARG A 393 59.52 80.50 19.73
CA ARG A 393 58.85 81.68 20.30
C ARG A 393 59.46 82.08 21.65
N ARG A 394 59.63 81.13 22.58
CA ARG A 394 60.28 81.38 23.88
C ARG A 394 61.70 81.88 23.73
N ALA A 395 62.52 81.24 22.89
CA ALA A 395 63.91 81.65 22.68
C ALA A 395 63.99 83.09 22.10
N ALA A 396 63.10 83.46 21.19
CA ALA A 396 63.01 84.82 20.66
C ALA A 396 62.54 85.84 21.73
N GLU A 397 61.61 85.46 22.59
CA GLU A 397 61.07 86.28 23.68
C GLU A 397 62.11 86.50 24.81
N GLU A 398 62.86 85.46 25.16
CA GLU A 398 64.01 85.51 26.08
C GLU A 398 65.17 86.33 25.51
N ALA A 399 65.55 86.13 24.23
CA ALA A 399 66.59 86.92 23.58
C ALA A 399 66.22 88.42 23.51
N LYS A 400 64.95 88.74 23.20
CA LYS A 400 64.44 90.12 23.21
C LYS A 400 64.47 90.74 24.61
N SER A 401 64.14 89.96 25.65
CA SER A 401 64.23 90.37 27.05
C SER A 401 65.69 90.64 27.48
N ALA A 402 66.63 89.77 27.08
CA ALA A 402 68.06 89.95 27.35
C ALA A 402 68.62 91.22 26.69
N ILE A 403 68.28 91.49 25.42
CA ILE A 403 68.68 92.71 24.72
C ILE A 403 68.09 93.96 25.40
N ALA A 404 66.81 93.92 25.79
CA ALA A 404 66.17 95.03 26.49
C ALA A 404 66.82 95.30 27.86
N LYS A 405 67.19 94.27 28.61
CA LYS A 405 67.91 94.40 29.88
C LYS A 405 69.31 94.96 29.67
N GLN A 406 70.06 94.46 28.69
CA GLN A 406 71.41 94.95 28.37
C GLN A 406 71.39 96.43 27.95
N ALA A 407 70.37 96.88 27.21
CA ALA A 407 70.18 98.29 26.87
C ALA A 407 69.85 99.16 28.10
N ALA A 408 69.02 98.65 29.03
CA ALA A 408 68.71 99.36 30.28
C ALA A 408 69.95 99.47 31.20
N ASP A 409 70.73 98.40 31.34
CA ASP A 409 71.99 98.40 32.10
C ASP A 409 73.03 99.35 31.46
N GLN A 410 73.08 99.43 30.12
CA GLN A 410 73.92 100.43 29.42
C GLN A 410 73.47 101.87 29.66
N MET A 411 72.16 102.17 29.59
CA MET A 411 71.63 103.50 29.92
C MET A 411 71.97 103.88 31.36
N LYS A 412 71.79 102.97 32.31
CA LYS A 412 72.06 103.21 33.72
C LYS A 412 73.55 103.49 33.99
N ASN A 413 74.45 102.78 33.32
CA ASN A 413 75.89 103.08 33.36
C ASN A 413 76.22 104.44 32.74
N GLN A 414 75.52 104.87 31.67
CA GLN A 414 75.69 106.21 31.10
C GLN A 414 75.17 107.31 32.04
N GLU A 415 74.03 107.09 32.71
CA GLU A 415 73.52 108.01 33.74
C GLU A 415 74.48 108.11 34.93
N GLN A 416 75.05 107.00 35.41
CA GLN A 416 76.07 107.01 36.45
C GLN A 416 77.34 107.75 36.02
N LEU A 417 77.86 107.50 34.80
CA LEU A 417 79.05 108.19 34.30
C LEU A 417 78.80 109.68 34.08
N ALA A 418 77.59 110.08 33.67
CA ALA A 418 77.18 111.47 33.56
C ALA A 418 77.02 112.14 34.94
N ALA A 419 76.51 111.41 35.94
CA ALA A 419 76.41 111.87 37.32
C ALA A 419 77.80 112.01 37.98
N GLU A 420 78.72 111.07 37.74
CA GLU A 420 80.12 111.18 38.16
C GLU A 420 80.81 112.36 37.46
N LEU A 421 80.63 112.56 36.15
CA LEU A 421 81.16 113.73 35.45
C LEU A 421 80.57 115.04 35.97
N ALA A 422 79.28 115.08 36.30
CA ALA A 422 78.64 116.23 36.93
C ALA A 422 79.16 116.46 38.36
N GLU A 423 79.38 115.40 39.15
CA GLU A 423 80.00 115.50 40.47
C GLU A 423 81.44 115.98 40.35
N PHE A 424 82.27 115.42 39.46
CA PHE A 424 83.62 115.88 39.19
C PHE A 424 83.65 117.33 38.70
N THR A 425 82.70 117.76 37.86
CA THR A 425 82.63 119.16 37.40
C THR A 425 82.21 120.10 38.53
N ALA A 426 81.21 119.74 39.33
CA ALA A 426 80.79 120.50 40.50
C ALA A 426 81.86 120.50 41.61
N LYS A 427 82.62 119.40 41.74
CA LYS A 427 83.74 119.22 42.67
C LYS A 427 85.00 119.92 42.16
N ILE A 428 85.21 120.09 40.86
CA ILE A 428 86.23 120.99 40.28
C ILE A 428 85.82 122.44 40.53
N ALA A 429 84.57 122.84 40.25
CA ALA A 429 84.10 124.19 40.56
C ALA A 429 84.19 124.51 42.05
N LEU A 430 83.80 123.58 42.94
CA LEU A 430 84.00 123.68 44.38
C LEU A 430 85.47 123.60 44.79
N LEU A 431 86.35 122.90 44.06
CA LEU A 431 87.79 122.90 44.32
C LEU A 431 88.50 124.12 43.74
N GLU A 432 87.94 124.83 42.76
CA GLU A 432 88.44 126.13 42.29
C GLU A 432 87.95 127.24 43.20
N GLU A 433 86.67 127.24 43.58
CA GLU A 433 86.11 128.17 44.55
C GLU A 433 86.70 127.92 45.95
N ALA A 434 86.88 126.66 46.38
CA ALA A 434 87.60 126.34 47.61
C ALA A 434 89.12 126.30 47.46
N LYS A 435 89.72 126.36 46.25
CA LYS A 435 91.14 126.70 46.08
C LYS A 435 91.33 128.20 46.19
N LYS A 436 90.44 129.03 45.64
CA LYS A 436 90.40 130.46 45.93
C LYS A 436 90.18 130.68 47.43
N LYS A 437 89.18 130.02 48.00
CA LYS A 437 88.91 130.04 49.44
C LYS A 437 89.93 129.29 50.29
N LYS A 438 90.87 128.51 49.72
CA LYS A 438 92.09 128.00 50.39
C LYS A 438 93.37 128.68 49.91
N GLU A 439 93.30 129.68 49.05
CA GLU A 439 94.34 130.71 48.91
C GLU A 439 94.00 131.85 49.89
N GLU A 440 92.74 131.92 50.35
CA GLU A 440 92.24 132.69 51.51
C GLU A 440 92.31 131.88 52.84
N GLU A 441 92.00 130.57 52.85
CA GLU A 441 92.07 129.69 54.04
C GLU A 441 93.32 128.77 54.08
N ALA A 442 94.28 128.74 53.15
CA ALA A 442 95.62 128.14 53.42
C ALA A 442 96.66 129.19 53.79
N THR A 443 96.28 130.46 53.70
CA THR A 443 96.62 131.44 54.72
C THR A 443 95.98 131.12 56.10
N GLU A 444 95.23 129.98 56.26
CA GLU A 444 94.64 129.44 57.53
C GLU A 444 94.63 127.84 57.85
N TRP A 445 94.63 126.73 56.97
CA TRP A 445 94.07 125.25 57.16
C TRP A 445 94.09 123.94 56.10
N GLN A 446 93.36 122.64 56.21
CA GLN A 446 92.99 121.28 55.29
C GLN A 446 91.94 119.90 55.58
N HIS A 447 91.56 118.79 54.68
CA HIS A 447 91.19 117.13 54.62
C HIS A 447 89.84 115.99 54.60
N LYS A 448 89.73 114.70 53.87
CA LYS A 448 89.11 113.10 53.90
C LYS A 448 87.66 112.18 53.51
N ALA A 449 87.47 110.79 53.01
CA ALA A 449 86.21 109.67 52.87
C ALA A 449 86.10 108.07 52.12
N PHE A 450 85.12 106.95 52.24
CA PHE A 450 84.80 105.50 51.43
C PHE A 450 83.71 104.14 51.70
N ALA A 451 83.28 103.02 50.82
CA ALA A 451 82.81 101.39 50.87
C ALA A 451 81.37 100.40 50.52
N ALA A 452 81.21 98.99 50.06
CA ALA A 452 79.95 97.87 49.91
C ALA A 452 79.84 96.23 49.24
N GLN A 453 78.77 95.19 49.30
CA GLN A 453 78.13 93.88 48.42
C GLN A 453 77.77 92.17 48.66
N GLU A 454 76.83 91.26 47.93
CA GLU A 454 76.07 89.78 48.19
C GLU A 454 75.31 88.57 47.14
N ASP A 455 74.79 87.18 47.36
CA ASP A 455 73.66 86.11 46.65
C ASP A 455 73.51 84.33 46.52
N LEU A 456 72.40 83.42 46.08
CA LEU A 456 72.11 81.76 45.80
C LEU A 456 70.63 80.91 45.34
N GLU A 457 70.02 79.57 45.05
CA GLU A 457 70.02 77.93 44.66
C GLU A 457 68.63 76.83 44.42
N LYS A 458 68.53 75.44 43.87
CA LYS A 458 67.71 73.94 43.87
C LYS A 458 66.35 73.08 43.15
N THR A 459 66.10 71.64 42.85
CA THR A 459 64.80 70.65 42.34
C THR A 459 64.65 68.91 42.02
N LYS A 460 63.48 68.00 41.77
CA LYS A 460 63.22 66.37 41.36
C LYS A 460 61.77 65.47 40.93
N GLU A 461 61.57 64.05 40.51
CA GLU A 461 60.35 63.07 39.87
C GLU A 461 59.99 61.34 39.96
N GLU A 462 58.92 60.50 39.34
CA GLU A 462 58.46 58.86 39.27
C GLU A 462 57.27 58.08 38.25
N LEU A 463 56.51 56.82 37.97
CA LEU A 463 56.07 55.20 38.19
C LEU A 463 54.88 54.33 37.19
N LYS A 464 54.15 53.03 36.96
CA LYS A 464 53.87 51.36 37.01
C LYS A 464 52.44 50.54 36.34
N THR A 465 51.76 49.23 36.04
CA THR A 465 51.57 47.55 35.76
C THR A 465 50.07 46.76 35.30
N VAL A 466 49.41 45.45 34.94
CA VAL A 466 49.35 43.80 34.54
C VAL A 466 47.92 42.84 34.09
N MET A 467 47.69 41.42 33.70
CA MET A 467 46.43 40.44 33.14
C MET A 467 46.21 38.69 33.27
N SER A 468 45.41 37.51 32.81
CA SER A 468 44.27 36.66 31.89
C SER A 468 43.61 35.07 32.26
N ALA A 469 42.86 33.88 31.74
CA ALA A 469 42.10 32.92 30.58
C ALA A 469 41.08 31.46 30.79
N PRO A 470 40.48 30.47 29.84
CA PRO A 470 39.22 29.34 29.84
C PRO A 470 38.97 27.62 29.37
N PRO A 471 37.90 26.80 28.69
CA PRO A 471 37.13 25.32 28.91
C PRO A 471 36.67 23.89 27.90
N PRO A 472 35.46 23.01 27.70
CA PRO A 472 35.11 21.37 27.57
C PRO A 472 34.18 20.28 26.48
N PRO A 473 33.18 19.17 26.62
CA PRO A 473 32.93 17.61 26.01
C PRO A 473 31.61 16.66 25.22
N PRO A 474 30.97 15.30 25.39
CA PRO A 474 30.46 14.00 24.43
C PRO A 474 29.06 12.89 24.40
N PRO A 475 28.78 11.63 23.63
CA PRO A 475 27.45 10.67 23.17
C PRO A 475 27.08 8.93 23.05
N PRO A 476 25.95 8.16 22.42
CA PRO A 476 25.24 6.62 22.50
C PRO A 476 24.52 5.47 21.34
N PRO A 477 23.72 4.20 21.51
CA PRO A 477 23.28 2.83 20.61
C PRO A 477 21.80 1.84 20.42
N VAL A 478 21.56 0.49 19.80
CA VAL A 478 20.22 -0.45 19.29
C VAL A 478 19.91 -2.19 19.08
N ILE A 479 18.78 -2.98 18.49
CA ILE A 479 18.21 -4.59 18.44
C ILE A 479 17.15 -5.52 17.35
N PRO A 480 16.68 -6.96 17.33
CA PRO A 480 15.95 -8.06 16.28
C PRO A 480 14.78 -9.41 16.43
N PRO A 481 14.28 -10.45 15.46
CA PRO A 481 13.03 -11.58 15.31
C PRO A 481 12.86 -13.23 14.64
N THR A 482 11.67 -14.08 14.33
CA THR A 482 11.29 -15.70 13.90
C THR A 482 10.00 -16.36 12.89
N GLU A 483 9.26 -17.61 12.48
CA GLU A 483 8.78 -19.23 12.59
C GLU A 483 7.94 -20.26 11.39
N ASN A 484 7.30 -21.62 11.39
CA ASN A 484 6.44 -22.65 10.32
C ASN A 484 5.77 -24.27 10.59
N GLU A 485 5.00 -25.42 9.97
CA GLU A 485 4.17 -26.26 8.75
C GLU A 485 3.41 -27.87 8.79
N HIS A 486 2.41 -28.62 7.94
CA HIS A 486 1.94 -30.24 7.68
C HIS A 486 0.60 -31.08 6.88
N ASP A 487 0.50 -32.42 6.25
CA ASP A 487 -0.61 -33.67 6.04
C ASP A 487 -1.24 -34.64 4.70
N GLU A 488 -2.28 -35.70 4.63
CA GLU A 488 -2.94 -36.72 3.47
C GLU A 488 -4.40 -37.69 3.44
N HIS A 489 -5.06 -38.40 2.33
CA HIS A 489 -6.57 -39.07 1.97
C HIS A 489 -7.01 -40.68 1.57
N ASP A 490 -8.06 -41.48 0.91
CA ASP A 490 -9.34 -41.66 -0.11
C ASP A 490 -10.36 -43.07 -0.30
N GLU A 491 -11.44 -43.40 -1.24
CA GLU A 491 -12.49 -44.68 -1.39
C GLU A 491 -13.42 -45.28 -2.72
N ASN A 492 -14.59 -46.16 -2.71
CA ASN A 492 -15.30 -47.17 -3.77
C ASN A 492 -16.91 -47.80 -3.83
N ASN A 493 -17.52 -48.79 -4.73
CA ASN A 493 -19.05 -49.39 -4.87
C ASN A 493 -19.68 -50.64 -5.85
N ALA A 494 -21.03 -51.21 -5.87
CA ALA A 494 -21.73 -52.33 -6.78
C ALA A 494 -23.21 -52.34 -7.53
N GLU A 495 -24.38 -52.95 -7.10
CA GLU A 495 -25.72 -52.83 -7.86
C GLU A 495 -26.26 -51.42 -7.66
N ALA A 496 -26.64 -50.71 -8.73
CA ALA A 496 -26.74 -49.25 -8.73
C ALA A 496 -28.03 -48.65 -8.12
N SER A 497 -28.53 -49.26 -7.03
CA SER A 497 -29.40 -48.61 -6.06
C SER A 497 -28.51 -47.92 -5.02
N ALA A 498 -28.43 -46.58 -5.04
CA ALA A 498 -27.75 -45.85 -3.98
C ALA A 498 -28.77 -45.51 -2.89
N GLU A 499 -28.66 -46.16 -1.73
CA GLU A 499 -29.32 -45.67 -0.52
C GLU A 499 -28.56 -44.43 -0.05
N LEU A 500 -29.26 -43.30 -0.07
CA LEU A 500 -28.76 -42.02 0.41
C LEU A 500 -29.11 -41.93 1.90
N SER A 501 -28.38 -42.71 2.71
CA SER A 501 -28.62 -42.75 4.16
C SER A 501 -28.22 -41.41 4.77
N ASN A 502 -29.17 -40.79 5.48
CA ASN A 502 -28.97 -39.56 6.27
C ASN A 502 -28.82 -39.89 7.77
N GLU A 503 -28.40 -41.11 8.12
CA GLU A 503 -28.18 -41.53 9.51
C GLU A 503 -26.90 -40.93 10.11
N GLY A 504 -26.91 -40.67 11.42
CA GLY A 504 -25.81 -40.03 12.15
C GLY A 504 -25.64 -38.52 11.91
N VAL A 505 -26.44 -37.93 11.01
CA VAL A 505 -26.41 -36.50 10.69
C VAL A 505 -27.32 -35.71 11.62
N MET A 506 -26.79 -34.64 12.23
CA MET A 506 -27.65 -33.57 12.73
C MET A 506 -28.33 -32.91 11.53
N ASN A 507 -29.67 -32.93 11.48
CA ASN A 507 -30.45 -32.33 10.39
C ASN A 507 -30.48 -30.79 10.46
N HIS A 508 -29.31 -30.19 10.62
CA HIS A 508 -29.08 -28.76 10.55
C HIS A 508 -29.07 -28.37 9.08
N ARG A 509 -30.22 -27.88 8.60
CA ARG A 509 -30.37 -27.30 7.27
C ARG A 509 -29.79 -25.88 7.24
N SER A 510 -28.51 -25.72 7.59
CA SER A 510 -27.84 -24.41 7.62
C SER A 510 -27.86 -23.72 6.25
N GLU A 511 -28.02 -24.46 5.16
CA GLU A 511 -28.25 -23.91 3.83
C GLU A 511 -29.56 -23.11 3.71
N GLU A 512 -30.57 -23.39 4.55
CA GLU A 512 -31.83 -22.65 4.60
C GLU A 512 -31.72 -21.34 5.37
N GLU A 513 -30.69 -21.13 6.21
CA GLU A 513 -30.43 -19.85 6.89
C GLU A 513 -29.61 -18.88 6.02
N ARG A 514 -29.09 -19.35 4.88
CA ARG A 514 -28.11 -18.62 4.07
C ARG A 514 -28.66 -17.33 3.43
N VAL A 515 -27.82 -16.29 3.44
CA VAL A 515 -28.02 -15.01 2.75
C VAL A 515 -26.85 -14.73 1.82
N THR A 516 -27.10 -13.99 0.74
CA THR A 516 -26.06 -13.65 -0.25
C THR A 516 -24.97 -12.76 0.36
N GLU A 517 -23.76 -12.80 -0.16
CA GLU A 517 -22.66 -11.94 0.29
C GLU A 517 -23.02 -10.45 0.10
N THR A 518 -23.75 -10.15 -0.97
CA THR A 518 -24.37 -8.83 -1.24
C THR A 518 -25.49 -8.44 -0.28
N GLN A 519 -25.99 -9.35 0.57
CA GLN A 519 -26.90 -9.03 1.67
C GLN A 519 -26.15 -8.85 3.00
N LYS A 520 -25.02 -9.54 3.20
CA LYS A 520 -24.13 -9.34 4.35
C LYS A 520 -23.43 -7.97 4.29
N ASN A 521 -22.97 -7.56 3.11
CA ASN A 521 -22.19 -6.34 2.92
C ASN A 521 -23.05 -5.17 2.37
N GLU A 522 -23.61 -4.35 3.28
CA GLU A 522 -24.43 -3.19 2.91
C GLU A 522 -23.72 -2.17 2.01
N ARG A 523 -22.40 -2.00 2.14
CA ARG A 523 -21.63 -1.03 1.33
C ARG A 523 -21.60 -1.50 -0.14
N VAL A 524 -21.17 -2.74 -0.36
CA VAL A 524 -21.14 -3.36 -1.70
C VAL A 524 -22.54 -3.39 -2.31
N LYS A 525 -23.58 -3.69 -1.51
CA LYS A 525 -24.98 -3.64 -1.94
C LYS A 525 -25.38 -2.27 -2.51
N LYS A 526 -25.08 -1.19 -1.79
CA LYS A 526 -25.41 0.19 -2.20
C LYS A 526 -24.62 0.62 -3.45
N GLN A 527 -23.34 0.25 -3.54
CA GLN A 527 -22.50 0.49 -4.71
C GLN A 527 -22.98 -0.28 -5.95
N LEU A 528 -23.36 -1.56 -5.81
CA LEU A 528 -23.96 -2.35 -6.90
C LEU A 528 -25.30 -1.75 -7.35
N GLN A 529 -26.16 -1.29 -6.45
CA GLN A 529 -27.41 -0.62 -6.79
C GLN A 529 -27.20 0.70 -7.54
N ALA A 530 -26.19 1.48 -7.16
CA ALA A 530 -25.79 2.69 -7.90
C ALA A 530 -25.28 2.34 -9.30
N LEU A 531 -24.35 1.39 -9.42
CA LEU A 531 -23.80 0.93 -10.70
C LEU A 531 -24.87 0.34 -11.62
N SER A 532 -25.82 -0.44 -11.08
CA SER A 532 -26.98 -0.96 -11.83
C SER A 532 -27.84 0.17 -12.42
N SER A 533 -28.09 1.20 -11.62
CA SER A 533 -28.86 2.40 -12.01
C SER A 533 -28.12 3.29 -13.03
N GLU A 534 -26.79 3.22 -13.04
CA GLU A 534 -25.93 3.91 -13.99
C GLU A 534 -25.85 3.16 -15.32
N LEU A 535 -25.57 1.85 -15.29
CA LEU A 535 -25.53 0.98 -16.47
C LEU A 535 -26.88 0.95 -17.20
N ALA A 536 -27.99 1.03 -16.47
CA ALA A 536 -29.34 1.13 -17.06
C ALA A 536 -29.51 2.31 -18.04
N GLN A 537 -28.74 3.40 -17.88
CA GLN A 537 -28.78 4.56 -18.79
C GLN A 537 -28.08 4.29 -20.13
N ALA A 538 -27.10 3.38 -20.14
CA ALA A 538 -26.35 2.99 -21.33
C ALA A 538 -26.93 1.73 -22.01
N ARG A 539 -27.90 1.04 -21.40
CA ARG A 539 -28.39 -0.26 -21.87
C ARG A 539 -29.10 -0.17 -23.21
N ASP A 540 -28.87 -1.16 -24.08
CA ASP A 540 -29.63 -1.37 -25.30
C ASP A 540 -30.72 -2.42 -25.07
N GLU A 541 -31.98 -1.98 -24.98
CA GLU A 541 -33.13 -2.87 -24.78
C GLU A 541 -33.31 -3.89 -25.93
N THR A 542 -32.77 -3.64 -27.14
CA THR A 542 -32.82 -4.60 -28.25
C THR A 542 -31.86 -5.78 -28.08
N LYS A 543 -30.91 -5.68 -27.14
CA LYS A 543 -29.90 -6.70 -26.82
C LYS A 543 -30.24 -7.54 -25.58
N LYS A 544 -31.40 -7.33 -24.96
CA LYS A 544 -31.83 -8.04 -23.76
C LYS A 544 -32.11 -9.53 -24.06
N THR A 545 -31.48 -10.45 -23.32
CA THR A 545 -31.72 -11.89 -23.43
C THR A 545 -32.82 -12.34 -22.46
N GLN A 546 -33.31 -13.57 -22.64
CA GLN A 546 -34.28 -14.20 -21.73
C GLN A 546 -33.78 -14.24 -20.28
N ASN A 547 -32.49 -14.51 -20.05
CA ASN A 547 -31.92 -14.51 -18.71
C ASN A 547 -31.95 -13.12 -18.05
N ASP A 548 -31.75 -12.04 -18.81
CA ASP A 548 -31.86 -10.67 -18.28
C ASP A 548 -33.33 -10.25 -18.02
N VAL A 549 -34.32 -10.94 -18.62
CA VAL A 549 -35.74 -10.78 -18.28
C VAL A 549 -36.05 -11.50 -16.96
N LEU A 550 -35.73 -12.80 -16.89
CA LEU A 550 -35.97 -13.65 -15.73
C LEU A 550 -35.26 -13.12 -14.46
N HIS A 551 -34.01 -12.68 -14.58
CA HIS A 551 -33.30 -12.07 -13.47
C HIS A 551 -33.93 -10.73 -13.03
N ALA A 552 -34.36 -9.88 -13.96
CA ALA A 552 -35.06 -8.64 -13.60
C ALA A 552 -36.41 -8.91 -12.91
N GLU A 553 -37.12 -9.97 -13.27
CA GLU A 553 -38.33 -10.42 -12.57
C GLU A 553 -38.03 -10.98 -11.17
N ASN A 554 -36.92 -11.73 -11.01
CA ASN A 554 -36.45 -12.20 -9.71
C ASN A 554 -36.12 -11.02 -8.78
N VAL A 555 -35.32 -10.05 -9.25
CA VAL A 555 -35.00 -8.82 -8.50
C VAL A 555 -36.27 -8.03 -8.15
N LYS A 556 -37.20 -7.86 -9.10
CA LYS A 556 -38.48 -7.16 -8.88
C LYS A 556 -39.37 -7.86 -7.85
N ALA A 557 -39.34 -9.19 -7.81
CA ALA A 557 -40.04 -10.01 -6.81
C ALA A 557 -39.29 -10.10 -5.45
N GLY A 558 -38.13 -9.43 -5.32
CA GLY A 558 -37.28 -9.51 -4.13
C GLY A 558 -36.60 -10.88 -3.92
N ARG A 559 -36.66 -11.75 -4.94
CA ARG A 559 -36.07 -13.10 -4.94
C ARG A 559 -34.57 -13.02 -5.15
N ASP A 560 -33.88 -13.98 -4.54
CA ASP A 560 -32.48 -14.33 -4.76
C ASP A 560 -32.36 -15.86 -4.72
N LYS A 561 -31.16 -16.41 -4.96
CA LYS A 561 -30.90 -17.86 -4.97
C LYS A 561 -31.45 -18.55 -3.71
N TYR A 562 -31.10 -18.08 -2.51
CA TYR A 562 -31.46 -18.76 -1.27
C TYR A 562 -32.93 -18.54 -0.87
N LYS A 563 -33.51 -17.37 -1.14
CA LYS A 563 -34.97 -17.15 -0.99
C LYS A 563 -35.78 -18.04 -1.93
N THR A 564 -35.35 -18.19 -3.18
CA THR A 564 -36.02 -19.05 -4.17
C THR A 564 -35.91 -20.51 -3.74
N LEU A 565 -34.71 -20.97 -3.36
CA LEU A 565 -34.51 -22.32 -2.82
C LEU A 565 -35.34 -22.59 -1.56
N ARG A 566 -35.43 -21.65 -0.60
CA ARG A 566 -36.35 -21.75 0.54
C ARG A 566 -37.80 -21.89 0.07
N GLN A 567 -38.26 -21.03 -0.83
CA GLN A 567 -39.65 -21.01 -1.31
C GLN A 567 -40.05 -22.34 -1.96
N ILE A 568 -39.25 -22.88 -2.88
CA ILE A 568 -39.56 -24.12 -3.62
C ILE A 568 -39.33 -25.41 -2.83
N ARG A 569 -38.86 -25.30 -1.57
CA ARG A 569 -38.68 -26.41 -0.61
C ARG A 569 -39.74 -26.39 0.50
N GLN A 570 -40.58 -25.36 0.56
CA GLN A 570 -41.75 -25.32 1.44
C GLN A 570 -42.78 -26.39 1.06
N GLY A 571 -43.72 -26.66 1.96
CA GLY A 571 -44.70 -27.73 1.79
C GLY A 571 -44.09 -29.13 1.94
N ASN A 572 -44.97 -30.12 1.97
CA ASN A 572 -44.57 -31.53 2.07
C ASN A 572 -44.06 -32.04 0.71
N THR A 573 -43.18 -33.06 0.74
CA THR A 573 -42.58 -33.60 -0.49
C THR A 573 -43.62 -34.19 -1.46
N LYS A 574 -44.78 -34.68 -0.97
CA LYS A 574 -45.87 -35.13 -1.84
C LYS A 574 -46.40 -33.98 -2.71
N GLN A 575 -46.75 -32.85 -2.10
CA GLN A 575 -47.27 -31.68 -2.81
C GLN A 575 -46.31 -31.26 -3.95
N ARG A 576 -45.01 -31.21 -3.66
CA ARG A 576 -43.96 -30.89 -4.65
C ARG A 576 -43.84 -31.90 -5.80
N ILE A 577 -44.28 -33.16 -5.59
CA ILE A 577 -44.35 -34.17 -6.67
C ILE A 577 -45.68 -34.05 -7.45
N ASP A 578 -46.79 -33.78 -6.76
CA ASP A 578 -48.09 -33.54 -7.41
C ASP A 578 -48.03 -32.26 -8.29
N GLU A 579 -47.28 -31.23 -7.87
CA GLU A 579 -46.97 -30.02 -8.65
C GLU A 579 -46.11 -30.32 -9.88
N PHE A 580 -45.10 -31.18 -9.78
CA PHE A 580 -44.26 -31.60 -10.93
C PHE A 580 -45.05 -32.34 -12.01
N GLU A 581 -46.02 -33.16 -11.60
CA GLU A 581 -46.96 -33.82 -12.53
C GLU A 581 -48.13 -32.90 -12.93
N ALA A 582 -48.23 -31.68 -12.38
CA ALA A 582 -49.18 -30.65 -12.81
C ALA A 582 -48.63 -29.80 -13.96
N MET A 583 -47.30 -29.61 -14.04
CA MET A 583 -46.56 -29.09 -15.21
C MET A 583 -46.79 -29.95 -16.47
#